data_AF-A0A2V8YP99-F1
#
_entry.id   AF-A0A2V8YP99-F1
#
_cell.length_a   1.000
_cell.length_b   1.000
_cell.length_c   1.000
_cell.angle_alpha   90.00
_cell.angle_beta   90.00
_cell.angle_gamma   90.00
#
_symmetry.space_group_name_H-M   'P 1'
#
loop_
_entity.id
_entity.type
_entity.pdbx_description
1 polymer ?
#
loop_
_entity_poly.entity_id
_entity_poly.type
_entity_poly.pdbx_seq_one_letter_code
_entity_poly.pdbx_strand_id
1 'polypeptide(L)' 'MQYLPGLTVQCINPACEARGHWLRADVVRPAAGEGRCPSCGDFLRNVPPPLGPHFRMRPRSLAARPPLRPRPR' A
#
# COMPACT_ATOMS: atom_id res chain seq x y z
N MET A 1 -19.87 2.44 4.02
CA MET A 1 -18.48 2.92 4.24
C MET A 1 -17.87 3.25 2.89
N GLN A 2 -17.27 4.43 2.72
CA GLN A 2 -16.66 4.84 1.45
C GLN A 2 -15.15 4.62 1.54
N TYR A 3 -14.62 3.62 0.83
CA TYR A 3 -13.18 3.36 0.79
C TYR A 3 -12.51 4.32 -0.19
N LEU A 4 -11.52 5.06 0.29
CA LEU A 4 -10.63 5.89 -0.53
C LEU A 4 -9.76 5.00 -1.44
N PRO A 5 -9.46 5.46 -2.66
CA PRO A 5 -8.53 4.77 -3.55
C PRO A 5 -7.15 4.65 -2.90
N GLY A 6 -6.51 3.49 -3.04
CA GLY A 6 -5.21 3.19 -2.42
C GLY A 6 -5.28 2.60 -1.01
N LEU A 7 -6.47 2.48 -0.42
CA LEU A 7 -6.64 1.73 0.82
C LEU A 7 -6.61 0.22 0.57
N THR A 8 -6.09 -0.50 1.56
CA THR A 8 -6.18 -1.95 1.62
C THR A 8 -7.19 -2.38 2.67
N VAL A 9 -7.84 -3.50 2.41
CA VAL A 9 -8.89 -4.06 3.26
C VAL A 9 -8.64 -5.54 3.52
N GLN A 10 -9.12 -6.04 4.66
CA GLN A 10 -9.04 -7.45 5.05
C GLN A 10 -10.40 -7.95 5.53
N CYS A 11 -10.67 -9.24 5.34
CA CYS A 11 -11.87 -9.88 5.88
C CYS A 11 -11.84 -9.92 7.41
N ILE A 12 -12.98 -9.61 8.04
CA ILE A 12 -13.13 -9.68 9.50
C ILE A 12 -13.43 -11.10 9.99
N ASN A 13 -13.98 -11.97 9.13
CA ASN A 13 -14.43 -13.30 9.52
C ASN A 13 -13.23 -14.22 9.87
N PRO A 14 -13.12 -14.73 11.11
CA PRO A 14 -12.06 -15.64 11.54
C PRO A 14 -11.98 -16.96 10.78
N ALA A 15 -13.12 -17.45 10.27
CA ALA A 15 -13.21 -18.70 9.55
C ALA A 15 -12.99 -18.55 8.03
N CYS A 16 -12.84 -17.31 7.54
CA CYS A 16 -12.63 -17.09 6.11
C CYS A 16 -11.18 -17.36 5.73
N GLU A 17 -10.96 -18.18 4.70
CA GLU A 17 -9.64 -18.44 4.13
C GLU A 17 -8.95 -17.15 3.65
N ALA A 18 -9.72 -16.15 3.22
CA ALA A 18 -9.20 -14.85 2.79
C ALA A 18 -8.80 -13.93 3.97
N ARG A 19 -8.96 -14.34 5.23
CA ARG A 19 -8.53 -13.54 6.39
C ARG A 19 -7.01 -13.44 6.44
N GLY A 20 -6.50 -12.24 6.71
CA GLY A 20 -5.07 -11.94 6.69
C GLY A 20 -4.51 -11.65 5.29
N HIS A 21 -5.27 -11.94 4.23
CA HIS A 21 -4.93 -11.50 2.88
C HIS A 21 -5.36 -10.05 2.65
N TRP A 22 -4.46 -9.31 2.03
CA TRP A 22 -4.65 -7.90 1.72
C TRP A 22 -5.34 -7.76 0.37
N LEU A 23 -6.53 -7.17 0.37
CA LEU A 23 -7.26 -6.86 -0.84
C LEU A 23 -7.20 -5.35 -1.06
N ARG A 24 -7.09 -4.94 -2.32
CA ARG A 24 -7.17 -3.52 -2.65
C ARG A 24 -8.62 -3.07 -2.68
N ALA A 25 -8.94 -1.96 -2.02
CA ALA A 25 -10.31 -1.49 -1.91
C ALA A 25 -10.95 -1.20 -3.27
N ASP A 26 -10.18 -0.67 -4.23
CA ASP A 26 -10.58 -0.38 -5.61
C ASP A 26 -10.88 -1.62 -6.45
N VAL A 27 -10.27 -2.78 -6.13
CA VAL A 27 -10.54 -4.06 -6.79
C VAL A 27 -11.79 -4.74 -6.24
N VAL A 28 -12.11 -4.52 -4.97
CA VAL A 28 -13.31 -5.09 -4.33
C VAL A 28 -14.55 -4.22 -4.56
N ARG A 29 -14.36 -2.90 -4.72
CA ARG A 29 -15.43 -1.92 -4.97
C ARG A 29 -16.36 -2.23 -6.17
N PRO A 30 -15.89 -2.76 -7.32
CA PRO A 30 -16.74 -2.95 -8.49
C PRO A 30 -17.75 -4.09 -8.33
N ALA A 31 -17.47 -5.06 -7.44
CA ALA A 31 -18.26 -6.30 -7.37
C ALA A 31 -19.40 -6.25 -6.35
N ALA A 32 -19.34 -5.40 -5.32
CA ALA A 32 -20.22 -5.58 -4.16
C ALA A 32 -20.70 -4.33 -3.43
N GLY A 33 -20.39 -3.09 -3.87
CA GLY A 33 -20.98 -1.82 -3.36
C GLY A 33 -20.86 -1.49 -1.85
N GLU A 34 -20.52 -2.45 -1.01
CA GLU A 34 -20.81 -2.49 0.42
C GLU A 34 -19.57 -2.88 1.25
N GLY A 35 -18.43 -3.17 0.59
CA GLY A 35 -17.22 -3.60 1.28
C GLY A 35 -17.33 -5.02 1.83
N ARG A 36 -17.91 -5.92 1.04
CA ARG A 36 -18.02 -7.34 1.39
C ARG A 36 -16.88 -8.15 0.78
N CYS A 37 -16.45 -9.17 1.50
CA CYS A 37 -15.44 -10.11 1.08
C CYS A 37 -16.00 -10.97 -0.07
N PRO A 38 -15.28 -11.10 -1.20
CA PRO A 38 -15.75 -11.92 -2.33
C PRO A 38 -15.81 -13.42 -2.02
N SER A 39 -15.09 -13.88 -0.98
CA SER A 39 -15.00 -15.30 -0.62
C SER A 39 -16.11 -15.76 0.33
N CYS A 40 -16.51 -14.92 1.30
CA CYS A 40 -17.49 -15.29 2.34
C CYS A 40 -18.68 -14.33 2.46
N GLY A 41 -18.66 -13.17 1.78
CA GLY A 41 -19.71 -12.17 1.87
C GLY A 41 -19.70 -11.32 3.14
N ASP A 42 -18.79 -11.58 4.08
CA ASP A 42 -18.65 -10.79 5.32
C ASP A 42 -18.00 -9.42 5.10
N PHE A 43 -18.11 -8.55 6.09
CA PHE A 43 -17.56 -7.21 6.03
C PHE A 43 -16.02 -7.18 5.98
N LEU A 44 -15.51 -6.23 5.20
CA LEU A 44 -14.09 -5.94 5.10
C LEU A 44 -13.73 -4.76 6.01
N ARG A 45 -12.65 -4.93 6.77
CA ARG A 45 -12.06 -3.88 7.59
C ARG A 45 -10.94 -3.18 6.82
N ASN A 46 -10.87 -1.86 6.94
CA ASN A 46 -9.75 -1.09 6.44
C ASN A 46 -8.49 -1.37 7.28
N VAL A 47 -7.39 -1.72 6.63
CA VAL A 47 -6.10 -1.97 7.26
C VAL A 47 -5.05 -1.13 6.55
N PRO A 48 -4.22 -0.34 7.26
CA PRO A 48 -3.19 0.47 6.62
C PRO A 48 -2.23 -0.44 5.85
N PRO A 49 -1.91 -0.13 4.59
CA PRO A 49 -1.05 -0.98 3.76
C PRO A 49 0.26 -1.28 4.50
N PRO A 50 0.86 -2.46 4.29
CA PRO A 50 2.15 -2.75 4.89
C PRO A 50 3.09 -1.62 4.51
N LEU A 51 3.61 -0.91 5.53
CA LEU A 51 4.63 0.10 5.35
C LEU A 51 5.72 -0.59 4.54
N GLY A 52 5.92 -0.13 3.30
CA GLY A 52 6.85 -0.76 2.37
C GLY A 52 8.20 -0.98 3.05
N PRO A 53 9.02 -1.95 2.58
CA PRO A 53 10.29 -2.27 3.22
C PRO A 53 10.99 -0.96 3.51
N HIS A 54 11.18 -0.65 4.81
CA HIS A 54 11.77 0.60 5.23
C HIS A 54 13.07 0.71 4.43
N PHE A 55 13.07 1.53 3.38
CA PHE A 55 14.29 1.83 2.67
C PHE A 55 15.12 2.48 3.74
N ARG A 56 16.07 1.72 4.29
CA ARG A 56 17.10 2.24 5.16
C ARG A 56 17.84 3.20 4.27
N MET A 57 17.32 4.43 4.15
CA MET A 57 17.97 5.55 3.50
C MET A 57 19.17 5.83 4.38
N ARG A 58 20.21 5.05 4.15
CA ARG A 58 21.52 5.32 4.71
C ARG A 58 21.86 6.71 4.16
N PRO A 59 22.08 7.71 5.02
CA PRO A 59 22.42 9.05 4.55
C PRO A 59 23.58 8.93 3.57
N ARG A 60 23.37 9.30 2.32
CA ARG A 60 24.49 9.43 1.38
C ARG A 60 25.27 10.64 1.87
N SER A 61 26.58 10.48 2.09
CA SER A 61 27.41 11.64 2.41
C SER A 61 27.26 12.66 1.29
N LEU A 62 27.05 13.92 1.65
CA LEU A 62 27.13 15.05 0.73
C LEU A 62 28.58 15.13 0.28
N ALA A 63 28.95 14.36 -0.76
CA ALA A 63 30.25 14.48 -1.38
C ALA A 63 30.38 15.93 -1.90
N ALA A 64 31.49 16.59 -1.55
CA ALA A 64 31.77 17.92 -2.01
C ALA A 64 31.70 17.96 -3.55
N ARG A 65 31.04 18.98 -4.09
CA ARG A 65 30.91 19.18 -5.54
C ARG A 65 32.33 19.21 -6.16
N PRO A 66 32.61 18.43 -7.22
CA PRO A 66 33.91 18.48 -7.89
C PRO A 66 34.24 19.91 -8.32
N PRO A 67 35.50 20.36 -8.21
CA PRO A 67 35.88 21.69 -8.66
C PRO A 67 35.57 21.85 -10.15
N LEU A 68 35.01 23.00 -10.52
CA LEU A 68 34.70 23.36 -11.90
C LEU A 68 36.01 23.33 -12.71
N ARG A 69 36.11 22.40 -13.66
CA ARG A 69 37.24 22.41 -14.62
C ARG A 69 37.13 23.67 -15.50
N PRO A 70 38.23 24.41 -15.71
CA PRO A 70 38.22 25.52 -16.65
C PRO A 70 37.86 25.01 -18.05
N ARG A 71 36.92 25.66 -18.73
CA ARG A 71 36.68 25.44 -20.16
C ARG A 71 37.81 26.11 -20.96
N PRO A 72 38.46 25.42 -21.91
CA PRO A 72 39.34 26.08 -22.86
C PRO A 72 38.53 27.03 -23.76
N ARG A 73 39.09 28.20 -24.06
CA ARG A 73 38.55 29.19 -25.00
C ARG A 73 38.82 28.77 -26.44
#